data_AF-A0A2D4G0D1-F1
#
_entry.id   AF-A0A2D4G0D1-F1
#
_cell.length_a   1.000
_cell.length_b   1.000
_cell.length_c   1.000
_cell.angle_alpha   90.00
_cell.angle_beta   90.00
_cell.angle_gamma   90.00
#
_symmetry.space_group_name_H-M   'P 1'
#
loop_
_entity.id
_entity.type
_entity.pdbx_description
1 polymer ?
#
loop_
_entity_poly.entity_id
_entity_poly.type
_entity_poly.pdbx_seq_one_letter_code
_entity_poly.pdbx_strand_id
1 'polypeptide(L)'
;RTSVPLKTPPAAMASSLADVSWKMLELRARSKRSGSVYEPMKSINLLNPDAESLWDKLDHYYCIVKATVLVFQSPTTGLFPTKTCSENPRAKIHDSLYCAACLWALALAYRRIDDDKGRTHELEHSAIKCMRGILYCYMRQADKVQQYKQDPKPSKCLHSVFNVHTGDEVFSHEEYGHLQINAVSLFLLYLVEMISSGLQIIYNTDEVRTSQFHIS
;
A
#
# COMPACT_ATOMS: atom_id res chain seq x y z
N ARG A 1 19.76 -61.24 18.03
CA ARG A 1 20.82 -60.21 17.82
C ARG A 1 20.11 -58.88 17.66
N THR A 2 20.49 -57.90 18.46
CA THR A 2 19.73 -56.72 18.92
C THR A 2 19.39 -55.70 17.84
N SER A 3 18.11 -55.29 17.79
CA SER A 3 17.62 -54.13 17.03
C SER A 3 17.95 -52.84 17.78
N VAL A 4 18.74 -51.96 17.17
CA VAL A 4 19.08 -50.62 17.67
C VAL A 4 17.88 -49.69 17.43
N PRO A 5 17.37 -48.95 18.43
CA PRO A 5 16.34 -47.93 18.17
C PRO A 5 17.00 -46.66 17.59
N LEU A 6 16.49 -46.22 16.44
CA LEU A 6 16.87 -44.97 15.80
C LEU A 6 16.36 -43.80 16.66
N LYS A 7 17.26 -43.13 17.37
CA LYS A 7 16.95 -41.98 18.22
C LYS A 7 16.63 -40.76 17.35
N THR A 8 15.35 -40.43 17.20
CA THR A 8 14.91 -39.17 16.60
C THR A 8 15.38 -37.99 17.46
N PRO A 9 15.96 -36.92 16.89
CA PRO A 9 16.41 -35.77 17.66
C PRO A 9 15.19 -34.99 18.22
N PRO A 10 15.34 -34.33 19.39
CA PRO A 10 14.24 -33.63 20.05
C PRO A 10 13.82 -32.37 19.27
N ALA A 11 12.50 -32.17 19.13
CA ALA A 11 11.86 -31.06 18.40
C ALA A 11 12.32 -29.65 18.84
N ALA A 12 12.86 -29.50 20.05
CA ALA A 12 13.38 -28.24 20.57
C ALA A 12 14.63 -27.74 19.80
N MET A 13 15.46 -28.64 19.26
CA MET A 13 16.67 -28.25 18.53
C MET A 13 16.36 -27.75 17.11
N ALA A 14 15.28 -28.27 16.50
CA ALA A 14 14.83 -27.87 15.17
C ALA A 14 14.21 -26.46 15.17
N SER A 15 13.49 -26.08 16.22
CA SER A 15 12.94 -24.72 16.36
C SER A 15 14.05 -23.67 16.50
N SER A 16 15.06 -23.96 17.33
CA SER A 16 16.20 -23.04 17.52
C SER A 16 17.02 -22.86 16.23
N LEU A 17 17.25 -23.93 15.47
CA LEU A 17 17.94 -23.86 14.18
C LEU A 17 17.12 -23.11 13.11
N ALA A 18 15.80 -23.27 13.12
CA ALA A 18 14.91 -22.52 12.23
C ALA A 18 14.90 -21.02 12.58
N ASP A 19 14.82 -20.65 13.85
CA ASP A 19 14.87 -19.25 14.30
C ASP A 19 16.20 -18.57 13.98
N VAL A 20 17.31 -19.30 14.16
CA VAL A 20 18.64 -18.81 13.78
C VAL A 20 18.75 -18.66 12.27
N SER A 21 18.18 -19.59 11.49
CA SER A 21 18.14 -19.52 10.04
C SER A 21 17.31 -18.33 9.54
N TRP A 22 16.15 -18.05 10.17
CA TRP A 22 15.32 -16.89 9.84
C TRP A 22 16.00 -15.57 10.17
N LYS A 23 16.64 -15.46 11.34
CA LYS A 23 17.45 -14.29 11.69
C LYS A 23 18.65 -14.10 10.77
N MET A 24 19.31 -15.18 10.35
CA MET A 24 20.39 -15.11 9.36
C MET A 24 19.89 -14.67 7.99
N LEU A 25 18.71 -15.14 7.56
CA LEU A 25 18.09 -14.74 6.31
C LEU A 25 17.64 -13.28 6.34
N GLU A 26 17.10 -12.79 7.47
CA GLU A 26 16.80 -11.37 7.68
C GLU A 26 18.06 -10.50 7.69
N LEU A 27 19.13 -10.93 8.37
CA LEU A 27 20.41 -10.24 8.39
C LEU A 27 21.05 -10.21 7.01
N ARG A 28 20.94 -11.30 6.23
CA ARG A 28 21.42 -11.38 4.85
C ARG A 28 20.56 -10.55 3.90
N ALA A 29 19.24 -10.46 4.12
CA ALA A 29 18.34 -9.59 3.38
C ALA A 29 18.61 -8.10 3.68
N ARG A 30 18.87 -7.74 4.95
CA ARG A 30 19.32 -6.39 5.35
C ARG A 30 20.69 -6.05 4.78
N SER A 31 21.64 -6.98 4.81
CA SER A 31 22.98 -6.80 4.25
C SER A 31 22.96 -6.62 2.73
N LYS A 32 22.13 -7.39 2.00
CA LYS A 32 21.93 -7.21 0.55
C LYS A 32 21.14 -5.96 0.16
N ARG A 33 20.36 -5.36 1.08
CA ARG A 33 19.73 -4.04 0.86
C ARG A 33 20.73 -2.90 0.91
N SER A 34 21.88 -3.08 1.57
CA SER A 34 22.98 -2.13 1.55
C SER A 34 23.60 -2.11 0.14
N GLY A 35 23.16 -1.15 -0.68
CA GLY A 35 23.52 -1.02 -2.10
C GLY A 35 22.36 -1.18 -3.09
N SER A 36 21.12 -1.37 -2.63
CA SER A 36 19.94 -1.35 -3.50
C SER A 36 19.67 0.06 -4.03
N VAL A 37 19.24 0.19 -5.29
CA VAL A 37 18.75 1.45 -5.90
C VAL A 37 17.61 2.09 -5.08
N TYR A 38 16.96 1.30 -4.23
CA TYR A 38 15.89 1.71 -3.32
C TYR A 38 16.37 2.04 -1.88
N GLU A 39 17.67 2.04 -1.58
CA GLU A 39 18.13 2.73 -0.37
C GLU A 39 17.71 4.20 -0.50
N PRO A 40 17.08 4.82 0.52
CA PRO A 40 16.85 6.26 0.50
C PRO A 40 18.21 6.90 0.27
N MET A 41 18.36 7.62 -0.86
CA MET A 41 19.64 8.22 -1.25
C MET A 41 20.28 8.90 -0.04
N LYS A 42 21.33 8.30 0.51
CA LYS A 42 22.10 8.85 1.64
C LYS A 42 22.84 10.14 1.27
N SER A 43 22.64 10.65 0.06
CA SER A 43 23.27 11.85 -0.45
C SER A 43 22.37 12.54 -1.46
N ILE A 44 21.26 13.12 -1.00
CA ILE A 44 20.82 14.37 -1.63
C ILE A 44 21.72 15.44 -1.02
N ASN A 45 22.85 15.71 -1.67
CA ASN A 45 23.59 16.94 -1.42
C ASN A 45 22.71 18.09 -1.93
N LEU A 46 21.81 18.57 -1.05
CA LEU A 46 21.16 19.86 -1.21
C LEU A 46 22.25 20.93 -1.07
N LEU A 47 22.94 21.24 -2.15
CA LEU A 47 23.73 22.47 -2.23
C LEU A 47 22.74 23.65 -2.22
N ASN A 48 22.52 24.27 -1.04
CA ASN A 48 22.63 25.72 -0.87
C ASN A 48 22.65 26.12 0.63
N PRO A 49 23.52 27.07 1.08
CA PRO A 49 23.75 27.41 2.49
C PRO A 49 22.74 28.35 3.17
N ASP A 50 21.62 28.71 2.56
CA ASP A 50 20.54 29.40 3.27
C ASP A 50 19.64 28.32 3.89
N ALA A 51 20.10 27.74 5.00
CA ALA A 51 19.55 26.52 5.56
C ALA A 51 18.16 26.74 6.18
N GLU A 52 17.14 26.82 5.33
CA GLU A 52 15.76 26.54 5.69
C GLU A 52 15.76 25.25 6.54
N SER A 53 15.16 25.31 7.73
CA SER A 53 15.11 24.16 8.63
C SER A 53 14.50 22.98 7.89
N LEU A 54 14.92 21.75 8.20
CA LEU A 54 14.23 20.55 7.72
C LEU A 54 12.72 20.63 7.99
N TRP A 55 12.35 21.27 9.11
CA TRP A 55 10.97 21.54 9.47
C TRP A 55 10.27 22.47 8.46
N ASP A 56 10.90 23.59 8.09
CA ASP A 56 10.33 24.58 7.14
C ASP A 56 10.09 23.94 5.77
N LYS A 57 11.06 23.13 5.30
CA LYS A 57 10.92 22.39 4.03
C LYS A 57 9.75 21.41 4.08
N LEU A 58 9.63 20.65 5.16
CA LEU A 58 8.52 19.71 5.33
C LEU A 58 7.19 20.45 5.46
N ASP A 59 7.16 21.56 6.20
CA ASP A 59 5.98 22.44 6.34
C ASP A 59 5.50 22.97 4.99
N HIS A 60 6.44 23.39 4.13
CA HIS A 60 6.15 23.80 2.77
C HIS A 60 5.48 22.67 1.97
N TYR A 61 6.05 21.45 1.98
CA TYR A 61 5.46 20.30 1.30
C TYR A 61 4.10 19.91 1.87
N TYR A 62 3.93 19.96 3.18
CA TYR A 62 2.66 19.71 3.85
C TYR A 62 1.59 20.72 3.41
N CYS A 63 1.92 22.01 3.34
CA CYS A 63 0.99 23.03 2.85
C CYS A 63 0.55 22.76 1.41
N ILE A 64 1.49 22.38 0.53
CA ILE A 64 1.17 22.01 -0.86
C ILE A 64 0.25 20.79 -0.89
N VAL A 65 0.61 19.72 -0.20
CA VAL A 65 -0.17 18.47 -0.15
C VAL A 65 -1.57 18.72 0.40
N LYS A 66 -1.69 19.57 1.43
CA LYS A 66 -2.98 19.92 2.01
C LYS A 66 -3.88 20.66 1.03
N ALA A 67 -3.31 21.62 0.30
CA ALA A 67 -4.03 22.44 -0.67
C ALA A 67 -4.36 21.71 -1.99
N THR A 68 -3.57 20.70 -2.36
CA THR A 68 -3.67 20.05 -3.70
C THR A 68 -4.16 18.61 -3.67
N VAL A 69 -4.00 17.90 -2.56
CA VAL A 69 -4.35 16.48 -2.43
C VAL A 69 -5.42 16.29 -1.38
N LEU A 70 -5.15 16.64 -0.11
CA LEU A 70 -6.04 16.34 1.02
C LEU A 70 -7.43 16.96 0.85
N VAL A 71 -7.52 18.19 0.31
CA VAL A 71 -8.80 18.89 0.12
C VAL A 71 -9.76 18.15 -0.82
N PHE A 72 -9.25 17.29 -1.70
CA PHE A 72 -10.05 16.53 -2.66
C PHE A 72 -10.32 15.08 -2.25
N GLN A 73 -9.83 14.64 -1.08
CA GLN A 73 -10.06 13.28 -0.64
C GLN A 73 -11.54 13.05 -0.33
N SER A 74 -12.13 11.99 -0.88
CA SER A 74 -13.51 11.60 -0.58
C SER A 74 -13.69 11.31 0.91
N PRO A 75 -14.65 11.97 1.59
CA PRO A 75 -14.93 11.69 2.99
C PRO A 75 -15.51 10.28 3.19
N THR A 76 -16.20 9.73 2.19
CA THR A 76 -16.90 8.44 2.27
C THR A 76 -15.97 7.29 1.94
N THR A 77 -15.29 7.34 0.78
CA THR A 77 -14.47 6.21 0.30
C THR A 77 -12.99 6.39 0.59
N GLY A 78 -12.49 7.62 0.78
CA GLY A 78 -11.05 7.90 0.84
C GLY A 78 -10.36 7.99 -0.51
N LEU A 79 -11.06 7.78 -1.63
CA LEU A 79 -10.50 7.88 -2.97
C LEU A 79 -10.25 9.33 -3.39
N PHE A 80 -9.33 9.51 -4.34
CA PHE A 80 -9.03 10.81 -4.94
C PHE A 80 -9.62 10.92 -6.35
N PRO A 81 -10.27 12.06 -6.68
CA PRO A 81 -10.80 12.29 -8.02
C PRO A 81 -9.66 12.49 -9.03
N THR A 82 -9.86 11.98 -10.25
CA THR A 82 -8.95 12.17 -11.39
C THR A 82 -8.93 13.62 -11.87
N LYS A 83 -10.07 14.31 -11.70
CA LYS A 83 -10.28 15.69 -12.14
C LYS A 83 -10.92 16.47 -10.99
N THR A 84 -10.30 17.59 -10.63
CA THR A 84 -10.73 18.45 -9.52
C THR A 84 -11.91 19.37 -9.86
N CYS A 85 -12.17 19.61 -11.16
CA CYS A 85 -13.18 20.58 -11.62
C CYS A 85 -14.29 19.98 -12.51
N SER A 86 -14.51 18.66 -12.49
CA SER A 86 -15.54 18.04 -13.35
C SER A 86 -16.73 17.49 -12.56
N GLU A 87 -17.93 17.67 -13.10
CA GLU A 87 -19.20 17.13 -12.58
C GLU A 87 -19.28 15.59 -12.55
N ASN A 88 -18.31 14.90 -13.16
CA ASN A 88 -18.20 13.45 -13.13
C ASN A 88 -17.14 13.01 -12.11
N PRO A 89 -17.52 12.67 -10.86
CA PRO A 89 -16.58 12.31 -9.81
C PRO A 89 -16.02 10.89 -10.06
N ARG A 90 -15.00 10.79 -10.90
CA ARG A 90 -14.29 9.55 -11.23
C ARG A 90 -12.96 9.48 -10.50
N ALA A 91 -12.70 8.36 -9.83
CA ALA A 91 -11.45 8.03 -9.19
C ALA A 91 -10.75 6.92 -9.97
N LYS A 92 -9.49 7.13 -10.34
CA LYS A 92 -8.62 6.06 -10.83
C LYS A 92 -7.84 5.49 -9.66
N ILE A 93 -7.72 4.16 -9.62
CA ILE A 93 -6.96 3.49 -8.55
C ILE A 93 -5.49 3.93 -8.58
N HIS A 94 -4.87 4.03 -9.76
CA HIS A 94 -3.48 4.50 -9.87
C HIS A 94 -3.27 5.89 -9.28
N ASP A 95 -4.13 6.85 -9.63
CA ASP A 95 -4.03 8.22 -9.13
C ASP A 95 -4.19 8.24 -7.61
N SER A 96 -5.15 7.48 -7.10
CA SER A 96 -5.38 7.34 -5.65
C SER A 96 -4.20 6.68 -4.93
N LEU A 97 -3.57 5.66 -5.53
CA LEU A 97 -2.36 5.03 -5.00
C LEU A 97 -1.20 6.03 -4.90
N TYR A 98 -0.97 6.83 -5.94
CA TYR A 98 0.10 7.83 -5.92
C TYR A 98 -0.16 8.93 -4.89
N CYS A 99 -1.41 9.37 -4.74
CA CYS A 99 -1.79 10.29 -3.66
C CYS A 99 -1.52 9.67 -2.28
N ALA A 100 -1.94 8.42 -2.04
CA ALA A 100 -1.68 7.73 -0.78
C ALA A 100 -0.19 7.54 -0.51
N ALA A 101 0.60 7.18 -1.52
CA ALA A 101 2.05 7.03 -1.42
C ALA A 101 2.76 8.34 -1.11
N CYS A 102 2.33 9.46 -1.72
CA CYS A 102 2.84 10.80 -1.43
C CYS A 102 2.58 11.20 0.03
N LEU A 103 1.34 11.02 0.51
CA LEU A 103 0.95 11.31 1.89
C LEU A 103 1.76 10.48 2.88
N TRP A 104 1.88 9.18 2.62
CA TRP A 104 2.67 8.26 3.44
C TRP A 104 4.16 8.62 3.46
N ALA A 105 4.76 8.94 2.32
CA ALA A 105 6.16 9.34 2.25
C ALA A 105 6.44 10.61 3.06
N LEU A 106 5.54 11.60 2.98
CA LEU A 106 5.65 12.82 3.78
C LEU A 106 5.48 12.54 5.28
N ALA A 107 4.56 11.65 5.65
CA ALA A 107 4.40 11.22 7.04
C ALA A 107 5.67 10.54 7.58
N LEU A 108 6.30 9.65 6.80
CA LEU A 108 7.56 9.02 7.18
C LEU A 108 8.70 10.02 7.35
N ALA A 109 8.70 11.11 6.58
CA ALA A 109 9.67 12.18 6.75
C ALA A 109 9.43 12.96 8.05
N TYR A 110 8.17 13.24 8.40
CA TYR A 110 7.81 13.90 9.66
C TYR A 110 8.13 13.06 10.90
N ARG A 111 8.09 11.73 10.82
CA ARG A 111 8.53 10.84 11.92
C ARG A 111 9.99 11.03 12.35
N ARG A 112 10.81 11.71 11.55
CA ARG A 112 12.21 12.03 11.88
C ARG A 112 12.34 13.31 12.72
N ILE A 113 11.23 14.00 12.98
CA ILE A 113 11.14 15.22 13.77
C ILE A 113 10.36 14.92 15.06
N ASP A 114 10.84 15.43 16.19
CA ASP A 114 10.22 15.18 17.50
C ASP A 114 8.87 15.91 17.71
N ASP A 115 8.71 17.12 17.16
CA ASP A 115 7.47 17.90 17.21
C ASP A 115 6.91 18.14 15.79
N ASP A 116 6.10 17.18 15.33
CA ASP A 116 5.44 17.21 14.03
C ASP A 116 4.06 17.90 14.05
N LYS A 117 3.63 18.41 15.22
CA LYS A 117 2.33 19.04 15.46
C LYS A 117 1.13 18.18 15.01
N GLY A 118 1.25 16.85 15.07
CA GLY A 118 0.19 15.90 14.69
C GLY A 118 0.02 15.72 13.17
N ARG A 119 0.92 16.27 12.34
CA ARG A 119 0.85 16.15 10.88
C ARG A 119 1.08 14.73 10.40
N THR A 120 1.95 13.97 11.08
CA THR A 120 2.17 12.55 10.76
C THR A 120 0.85 11.80 10.87
N HIS A 121 0.10 11.99 11.97
CA HIS A 121 -1.17 11.30 12.16
C HIS A 121 -2.22 11.67 11.11
N GLU A 122 -2.35 12.95 10.74
CA GLU A 122 -3.27 13.38 9.68
C GLU A 122 -2.93 12.72 8.33
N LEU A 123 -1.66 12.75 7.95
CA LEU A 123 -1.17 12.19 6.69
C LEU A 123 -1.31 10.66 6.64
N GLU A 124 -0.93 9.97 7.72
CA GLU A 124 -1.07 8.51 7.85
C GLU A 124 -2.53 8.09 7.80
N HIS A 125 -3.40 8.78 8.53
CA HIS A 125 -4.82 8.47 8.54
C HIS A 125 -5.45 8.68 7.16
N SER A 126 -5.08 9.75 6.44
CA SER A 126 -5.52 9.97 5.07
C SER A 126 -5.03 8.88 4.11
N ALA A 127 -3.77 8.44 4.23
CA ALA A 127 -3.21 7.35 3.45
C ALA A 127 -3.93 6.02 3.73
N ILE A 128 -4.13 5.67 5.02
CA ILE A 128 -4.87 4.47 5.45
C ILE A 128 -6.29 4.49 4.88
N LYS A 129 -6.98 5.62 5.00
CA LYS A 129 -8.34 5.78 4.47
C LYS A 129 -8.41 5.51 2.97
N CYS A 130 -7.46 6.05 2.20
CA CYS A 130 -7.38 5.82 0.77
C CYS A 130 -7.14 4.35 0.43
N MET A 131 -6.16 3.71 1.07
CA MET A 131 -5.84 2.30 0.84
C MET A 131 -7.00 1.37 1.20
N ARG A 132 -7.75 1.68 2.27
CA ARG A 132 -8.98 0.96 2.62
C ARG A 132 -10.09 1.16 1.59
N GLY A 133 -10.23 2.37 1.05
CA GLY A 133 -11.15 2.66 -0.04
C GLY A 133 -10.88 1.84 -1.30
N ILE A 134 -9.60 1.74 -1.68
CA ILE A 134 -9.16 0.92 -2.81
C ILE A 134 -9.47 -0.56 -2.56
N LEU A 135 -9.18 -1.06 -1.35
CA LEU A 135 -9.51 -2.44 -0.97
C LEU A 135 -11.01 -2.71 -1.08
N TYR A 136 -11.85 -1.80 -0.59
CA TYR A 136 -13.31 -1.90 -0.72
C TYR A 136 -13.76 -2.00 -2.18
N CYS A 137 -13.19 -1.17 -3.06
CA CYS A 137 -13.47 -1.23 -4.50
C CYS A 137 -13.06 -2.59 -5.11
N TYR A 138 -11.90 -3.14 -4.73
CA TYR A 138 -11.47 -4.45 -5.23
C TYR A 138 -12.30 -5.61 -4.68
N MET A 139 -12.72 -5.56 -3.41
CA MET A 139 -13.57 -6.59 -2.83
C MET A 139 -14.91 -6.71 -3.56
N ARG A 140 -15.47 -5.60 -4.05
CA ARG A 140 -16.69 -5.60 -4.87
C ARG A 140 -16.52 -6.23 -6.26
N GLN A 141 -15.28 -6.41 -6.71
CA GLN A 141 -14.95 -7.06 -7.98
C GLN A 141 -14.43 -8.49 -7.81
N ALA A 142 -14.47 -9.05 -6.60
CA ALA A 142 -13.91 -10.38 -6.31
C ALA A 142 -14.50 -11.47 -7.24
N ASP A 143 -15.81 -11.42 -7.50
CA ASP A 143 -16.50 -12.35 -8.39
C ASP A 143 -15.93 -12.32 -9.82
N LYS A 144 -15.58 -11.13 -10.33
CA LYS A 144 -14.95 -10.98 -11.66
C LYS A 144 -13.56 -11.60 -11.69
N VAL A 145 -12.78 -11.45 -10.61
CA VAL A 145 -11.46 -12.07 -10.49
C VAL A 145 -11.58 -13.60 -10.51
N GLN A 146 -12.58 -14.16 -9.82
CA GLN A 146 -12.83 -15.60 -9.81
C GLN A 146 -13.21 -16.11 -11.22
N GLN A 147 -14.06 -15.36 -11.93
CA GLN A 147 -14.42 -15.68 -13.32
C GLN A 147 -13.27 -15.51 -14.30
N TYR A 148 -12.38 -14.53 -14.10
CA TYR A 148 -11.19 -14.32 -14.92
C TYR A 148 -10.18 -15.46 -14.77
N LYS A 149 -10.04 -16.05 -13.57
CA LYS A 149 -9.21 -17.24 -13.34
C LYS A 149 -9.68 -18.45 -14.16
N GLN A 150 -11.00 -18.61 -14.32
CA GLN A 150 -11.58 -19.71 -15.08
C GLN A 150 -11.52 -19.46 -16.60
N ASP A 151 -11.66 -18.20 -17.02
CA ASP A 151 -11.73 -17.82 -18.43
C ASP A 151 -11.17 -16.38 -18.60
N PRO A 152 -9.90 -16.23 -18.99
CA PRO A 152 -9.17 -14.95 -18.99
C PRO A 152 -9.55 -14.09 -20.20
N LYS A 153 -10.82 -13.67 -20.27
CA LYS A 153 -11.34 -12.77 -21.31
C LYS A 153 -11.15 -11.30 -20.91
N PRO A 154 -10.88 -10.39 -21.87
CA PRO A 154 -10.79 -8.95 -21.62
C PRO A 154 -12.03 -8.37 -20.93
N SER A 155 -13.21 -8.89 -21.23
CA SER A 155 -14.46 -8.48 -20.60
C SER A 155 -14.54 -8.80 -19.11
N LYS A 156 -13.76 -9.79 -18.62
CA LYS A 156 -13.76 -10.20 -17.20
C LYS A 156 -12.62 -9.56 -16.40
N CYS A 157 -11.95 -8.56 -16.95
CA CYS A 157 -10.82 -7.90 -16.31
C CYS A 157 -11.26 -6.98 -15.15
N LEU A 158 -10.38 -6.80 -14.16
CA LEU A 158 -10.58 -5.82 -13.09
C LEU A 158 -10.66 -4.41 -13.66
N HIS A 159 -11.66 -3.64 -13.23
CA HIS A 159 -11.71 -2.21 -13.54
C HIS A 159 -10.84 -1.43 -12.57
N SER A 160 -10.35 -0.29 -13.03
CA SER A 160 -9.52 0.61 -12.22
C SER A 160 -10.09 2.01 -12.07
N VAL A 161 -11.32 2.22 -12.54
CA VAL A 161 -12.02 3.50 -12.45
C VAL A 161 -13.36 3.33 -11.74
N PHE A 162 -13.52 4.09 -10.67
CA PHE A 162 -14.66 4.02 -9.76
C PHE A 162 -15.28 5.38 -9.54
N ASN A 163 -16.50 5.42 -9.02
CA ASN A 163 -17.12 6.64 -8.55
C ASN A 163 -16.46 7.06 -7.22
N VAL A 164 -16.03 8.31 -7.10
CA VAL A 164 -15.32 8.83 -5.92
C VAL A 164 -16.16 8.74 -4.64
N HIS A 165 -17.49 8.85 -4.75
CA HIS A 165 -18.38 8.93 -3.59
C HIS A 165 -18.99 7.57 -3.23
N THR A 166 -19.37 6.77 -4.24
CA THR A 166 -20.05 5.48 -4.01
C THR A 166 -19.11 4.28 -4.10
N GLY A 167 -17.97 4.41 -4.79
CA GLY A 167 -17.08 3.29 -5.10
C GLY A 167 -17.68 2.30 -6.11
N ASP A 168 -18.73 2.69 -6.84
CA ASP A 168 -19.31 1.90 -7.93
C ASP A 168 -18.46 1.96 -9.19
N GLU A 169 -18.57 0.94 -10.03
CA GLU A 169 -17.94 0.90 -11.33
C GLU A 169 -18.59 1.92 -12.28
N VAL A 170 -17.77 2.74 -12.94
CA VAL A 170 -18.28 3.82 -13.81
C VAL A 170 -18.36 3.40 -15.28
N PHE A 171 -17.59 2.40 -15.68
CA PHE A 171 -17.54 1.95 -17.07
C PHE A 171 -18.15 0.56 -17.24
N SER A 172 -18.91 0.40 -18.32
CA SER A 172 -19.39 -0.89 -18.78
C SER A 172 -18.24 -1.74 -19.34
N HIS A 173 -18.44 -3.06 -19.43
CA HIS A 173 -17.40 -4.01 -19.85
C HIS A 173 -16.87 -3.75 -21.27
N GLU A 174 -17.61 -3.04 -22.12
CA GLU A 174 -17.26 -2.79 -23.52
C GLU A 174 -16.40 -1.52 -23.71
N GLU A 175 -16.45 -0.57 -22.76
CA GLU A 175 -15.80 0.74 -22.89
C GLU A 175 -14.40 0.81 -22.26
N TYR A 176 -14.01 -0.20 -21.46
CA TYR A 176 -12.74 -0.19 -20.71
C TYR A 176 -12.05 -1.56 -20.71
N GLY A 177 -11.63 -2.02 -21.89
CA GLY A 177 -11.07 -3.37 -22.13
C GLY A 177 -9.60 -3.60 -21.75
N HIS A 178 -9.01 -2.83 -20.83
CA HIS A 178 -7.60 -2.99 -20.45
C HIS A 178 -7.43 -3.51 -19.02
N LEU A 179 -6.90 -4.73 -18.90
CA LEU A 179 -6.49 -5.36 -17.65
C LEU A 179 -5.35 -4.55 -16.99
N GLN A 180 -5.66 -3.79 -15.96
CA GLN A 180 -4.62 -3.10 -15.18
C GLN A 180 -4.07 -4.02 -14.08
N ILE A 181 -3.48 -5.14 -14.48
CA ILE A 181 -2.74 -6.02 -13.54
C ILE A 181 -1.64 -5.24 -12.79
N ASN A 182 -1.14 -4.18 -13.42
CA ASN A 182 -0.19 -3.24 -12.83
C ASN A 182 -0.79 -2.48 -11.63
N ALA A 183 -2.09 -2.16 -11.63
CA ALA A 183 -2.75 -1.48 -10.52
C ALA A 183 -2.81 -2.35 -9.27
N VAL A 184 -3.22 -3.62 -9.42
CA VAL A 184 -3.31 -4.57 -8.30
C VAL A 184 -1.93 -4.87 -7.75
N SER A 185 -0.95 -5.12 -8.63
CA SER A 185 0.44 -5.38 -8.21
C SER A 185 1.03 -4.20 -7.44
N LEU A 186 0.77 -2.97 -7.89
CA LEU A 186 1.22 -1.75 -7.23
C LEU A 186 0.50 -1.51 -5.89
N PHE A 187 -0.80 -1.78 -5.82
CA PHE A 187 -1.56 -1.73 -4.58
C PHE A 187 -1.00 -2.70 -3.54
N LEU A 188 -0.74 -3.95 -3.91
CA LEU A 188 -0.17 -4.95 -3.00
C LEU A 188 1.23 -4.54 -2.52
N LEU A 189 2.06 -4.01 -3.42
CA LEU A 189 3.38 -3.49 -3.06
C LEU A 189 3.27 -2.38 -1.99
N TYR A 190 2.47 -1.35 -2.25
CA TYR A 190 2.29 -0.26 -1.28
C TYR A 190 1.62 -0.71 0.01
N LEU A 191 0.66 -1.64 -0.05
CA LEU A 191 0.02 -2.20 1.12
C LEU A 191 1.04 -2.87 2.05
N VAL A 192 1.91 -3.72 1.51
CA VAL A 192 2.95 -4.40 2.29
C VAL A 192 3.94 -3.41 2.87
N GLU A 193 4.40 -2.43 2.09
CA GLU A 193 5.35 -1.42 2.56
C GLU A 193 4.74 -0.51 3.64
N MET A 194 3.49 -0.07 3.49
CA MET A 194 2.81 0.75 4.48
C MET A 194 2.56 -0.01 5.79
N ILE A 195 2.12 -1.27 5.73
CA ILE A 195 1.97 -2.12 6.93
C ILE A 195 3.33 -2.36 7.59
N SER A 196 4.38 -2.62 6.80
CA SER A 196 5.75 -2.80 7.31
C SER A 196 6.29 -1.54 7.99
N SER A 197 5.83 -0.36 7.56
CA SER A 197 6.13 0.91 8.22
C SER A 197 5.29 1.19 9.48
N GLY A 198 4.35 0.31 9.82
CA GLY A 198 3.54 0.39 11.05
C GLY A 198 2.13 0.96 10.87
N LEU A 199 1.68 1.24 9.64
CA LEU A 199 0.30 1.70 9.39
C LEU A 199 -0.67 0.52 9.54
N GLN A 200 -1.72 0.70 10.35
CA GLN A 200 -2.77 -0.29 10.54
C GLN A 200 -3.84 -0.14 9.45
N ILE A 201 -3.55 -0.64 8.24
CA ILE A 201 -4.49 -0.56 7.11
C ILE A 201 -5.59 -1.62 7.22
N ILE A 202 -5.22 -2.87 7.52
CA ILE A 202 -6.14 -4.01 7.66
C ILE A 202 -6.29 -4.28 9.17
N TYR A 203 -7.52 -4.16 9.68
CA TYR A 203 -7.78 -4.26 11.12
C TYR A 203 -8.34 -5.62 11.59
N ASN A 204 -9.00 -6.40 10.73
CA ASN A 204 -9.63 -7.65 11.16
C ASN A 204 -9.65 -8.75 10.10
N THR A 205 -9.50 -9.99 10.55
CA THR A 205 -9.49 -11.24 9.76
C THR A 205 -10.76 -11.45 8.92
N ASP A 206 -11.85 -10.71 9.17
CA ASP A 206 -13.07 -10.75 8.35
C ASP A 206 -12.91 -10.07 6.98
N GLU A 207 -12.01 -9.08 6.84
CA GLU A 207 -11.63 -8.53 5.54
C GLU A 207 -10.84 -9.58 4.72
N VAL A 208 -10.09 -10.47 5.41
CA VAL A 208 -9.34 -11.59 4.82
C VAL A 208 -10.26 -12.79 4.52
N ARG A 209 -11.24 -13.12 5.36
CA ARG A 209 -12.20 -14.21 5.11
C ARG A 209 -13.06 -13.95 3.90
N THR A 210 -13.51 -12.71 3.68
CA THR A 210 -14.28 -12.37 2.47
C THR A 210 -13.42 -12.58 1.21
N SER A 211 -12.13 -12.25 1.29
CA SER A 211 -11.14 -12.46 0.22
C SER A 211 -10.81 -13.95 -0.01
N GLN A 212 -10.83 -14.78 1.04
CA GLN A 212 -10.47 -16.20 0.95
C GLN A 212 -11.68 -17.12 0.63
N PHE A 213 -12.89 -16.75 1.05
CA PHE A 213 -14.15 -17.46 0.70
C PHE A 213 -14.57 -17.28 -0.76
N HIS A 214 -14.12 -16.21 -1.45
CA HIS A 214 -14.40 -15.98 -2.87
C HIS A 214 -13.24 -16.40 -3.80
N ILE A 215 -12.14 -16.90 -3.23
CA ILE A 215 -10.95 -17.36 -3.98
C ILE A 215 -10.80 -18.88 -3.95
N SER A 216 -11.47 -19.57 -3.03
CA SER A 216 -11.61 -21.03 -3.01
C SER A 216 -12.81 -21.47 -3.84
#